data_AF-A0A0C2FSG9-F1
#
_entry.id   AF-A0A0C2FSG9-F1
#
_cell.length_a   1.000
_cell.length_b   1.000
_cell.length_c   1.000
_cell.angle_alpha   90.00
_cell.angle_beta   90.00
_cell.angle_gamma   90.00
#
_symmetry.space_group_name_H-M   'P 1'
#
loop_
_entity.id
_entity.type
_entity.pdbx_description
1 polymer ?
#
loop_
_entity_poly.entity_id
_entity_poly.type
_entity_poly.pdbx_seq_one_letter_code
_entity_poly.pdbx_strand_id
1 'polypeptide(L)'
;EGNKKPFMTIRGEWNNVMMAKPAYGEEYLFIDVRAQPEMKKECVPVMQQGERESRRLWRHVTAALLRNRINIATTAKRMIEQRQRAEAKQRQESGERWKTRYFSLAPDERWLYNEPLEERI
;
A
#
# COMPACT_ATOMS: atom_id res chain seq x y z
N GLU A 1 -29.08 16.83 -20.28
CA GLU A 1 -27.97 15.99 -19.80
C GLU A 1 -28.01 14.65 -20.52
N GLY A 2 -26.97 14.35 -21.32
CA GLY A 2 -26.96 13.16 -22.17
C GLY A 2 -26.75 11.90 -21.35
N ASN A 3 -27.65 10.93 -21.50
CA ASN A 3 -27.57 9.61 -20.87
C ASN A 3 -26.27 8.93 -21.33
N LYS A 4 -25.20 8.98 -20.51
CA LYS A 4 -23.91 8.36 -20.84
C LYS A 4 -24.06 6.85 -20.74
N LYS A 5 -24.47 6.22 -21.84
CA LYS A 5 -24.46 4.76 -21.95
C LYS A 5 -23.03 4.26 -21.68
N PRO A 6 -22.84 3.29 -20.77
CA PRO A 6 -21.51 2.72 -20.52
C PRO A 6 -20.98 2.08 -21.82
N PHE A 7 -19.72 2.33 -22.15
CA PHE A 7 -19.10 1.74 -23.35
C PHE A 7 -18.75 0.24 -23.15
N MET A 8 -18.68 -0.21 -21.89
CA MET A 8 -18.39 -1.59 -21.52
C MET A 8 -18.91 -1.89 -20.10
N THR A 9 -19.35 -3.14 -19.87
CA THR A 9 -19.68 -3.69 -18.55
C THR A 9 -18.72 -4.82 -18.23
N ILE A 10 -18.09 -4.77 -17.05
CA ILE A 10 -17.25 -5.85 -16.53
C ILE A 10 -18.03 -6.58 -15.44
N ARG A 11 -18.12 -7.91 -15.51
CA ARG A 11 -18.81 -8.74 -14.53
C ARG A 11 -18.02 -10.00 -14.19
N GLY A 12 -18.33 -10.64 -13.07
CA GLY A 12 -17.65 -11.84 -12.59
C GLY A 12 -16.97 -11.62 -11.25
N GLU A 13 -15.89 -12.35 -11.02
CA GLU A 13 -15.20 -12.46 -9.73
C GLU A 13 -13.78 -11.89 -9.83
N TRP A 14 -13.49 -10.84 -9.07
CA TRP A 14 -12.18 -10.17 -9.07
C TRP A 14 -11.01 -11.07 -8.64
N ASN A 15 -11.29 -12.20 -7.98
CA ASN A 15 -10.32 -13.20 -7.52
C ASN A 15 -10.36 -14.50 -8.34
N ASN A 16 -11.03 -14.48 -9.49
CA ASN A 16 -11.20 -15.64 -10.35
C ASN A 16 -11.34 -15.19 -11.81
N VAL A 17 -12.52 -15.27 -12.40
CA VAL A 17 -12.74 -14.91 -13.80
C VAL A 17 -13.61 -13.67 -13.90
N MET A 18 -13.16 -12.68 -14.67
CA MET A 18 -13.95 -11.53 -15.08
C MET A 18 -14.19 -11.55 -16.59
N MET A 19 -15.41 -11.22 -16.98
CA MET A 19 -15.89 -11.13 -18.35
C MET A 19 -16.16 -9.66 -18.70
N ALA A 20 -15.89 -9.27 -19.94
CA ALA A 20 -16.19 -7.95 -20.47
C ALA A 20 -17.25 -8.04 -21.56
N LYS A 21 -18.30 -7.21 -21.44
CA LYS A 21 -19.34 -7.01 -22.47
C LYS A 21 -19.28 -5.56 -22.96
N PRO A 22 -18.75 -5.30 -24.16
CA PRO A 22 -18.83 -4.00 -24.80
C PRO A 22 -20.29 -3.58 -25.05
N ALA A 23 -20.53 -2.27 -25.21
CA ALA A 23 -21.85 -1.75 -25.56
C ALA A 23 -22.38 -2.29 -26.89
N TYR A 24 -21.48 -2.57 -27.83
CA TYR A 24 -21.75 -3.19 -29.12
C TYR A 24 -20.74 -4.33 -29.33
N GLY A 25 -21.21 -5.57 -29.36
CA GLY A 25 -20.36 -6.75 -29.53
C GLY A 25 -20.63 -7.83 -28.49
N GLU A 26 -19.95 -8.96 -28.64
CA GLU A 26 -20.13 -10.11 -27.77
C GLU A 26 -19.35 -10.02 -26.46
N GLU A 27 -19.85 -10.77 -25.47
CA GLU A 27 -19.09 -10.95 -24.24
C GLU A 27 -17.85 -11.79 -24.49
N TYR A 28 -16.74 -11.42 -23.86
CA TYR A 28 -15.50 -12.18 -23.91
C TYR A 28 -14.82 -12.25 -22.55
N LEU A 29 -13.92 -13.22 -22.39
CA LEU A 29 -13.07 -13.35 -21.22
C LEU A 29 -12.17 -12.13 -21.09
N PHE A 30 -12.35 -11.34 -20.04
CA PHE A 30 -11.50 -10.17 -19.78
C PHE A 30 -10.20 -10.59 -19.11
N ILE A 31 -10.31 -11.34 -18.02
CA ILE A 31 -9.14 -11.88 -17.31
C ILE A 31 -9.53 -13.12 -16.52
N ASP A 32 -8.68 -14.15 -16.62
CA ASP A 32 -8.60 -15.22 -15.64
C ASP A 32 -7.42 -14.90 -14.71
N VAL A 33 -7.75 -14.47 -13.49
CA VAL A 33 -6.79 -14.04 -12.47
C VAL A 33 -5.96 -15.21 -11.96
N ARG A 34 -6.52 -16.43 -11.91
CA ARG A 34 -5.81 -17.63 -11.44
C ARG A 34 -4.80 -18.15 -12.46
N ALA A 35 -5.05 -17.88 -13.74
CA ALA A 35 -4.11 -18.17 -14.81
C ALA A 35 -2.93 -17.19 -14.88
N GLN A 36 -3.01 -16.02 -14.22
CA GLN A 36 -1.92 -15.04 -14.25
C GLN A 36 -0.79 -15.42 -13.28
N PRO A 37 0.48 -15.39 -13.70
CA PRO A 37 1.60 -15.61 -12.79
C PRO A 37 1.75 -14.44 -11.81
N GLU A 38 2.11 -14.75 -10.56
CA GLU A 38 2.42 -13.74 -9.56
C GLU A 38 3.74 -13.04 -9.90
N MET A 39 3.69 -11.73 -10.14
CA MET A 39 4.90 -10.90 -10.26
C MET A 39 5.31 -10.40 -8.88
N LYS A 40 6.37 -11.00 -8.32
CA LYS A 40 6.84 -10.64 -6.98
C LYS A 40 7.62 -9.32 -6.99
N LYS A 41 7.29 -8.45 -6.04
CA LYS A 41 8.07 -7.23 -5.79
C LYS A 41 9.47 -7.57 -5.26
N GLU A 42 10.49 -7.12 -5.97
CA GLU A 42 11.87 -7.14 -5.51
C GLU A 42 12.13 -6.04 -4.46
N CYS A 43 12.90 -6.37 -3.44
CA CYS A 43 13.33 -5.45 -2.40
C CYS A 43 14.73 -5.82 -1.94
N VAL A 44 15.50 -4.83 -1.50
CA VAL A 44 16.81 -5.06 -0.87
C VAL A 44 16.66 -5.92 0.40
N PRO A 45 17.70 -6.68 0.78
CA PRO A 45 17.70 -7.49 1.99
C PRO A 45 17.33 -6.68 3.24
N VAL A 46 16.61 -7.30 4.18
CA VAL A 46 16.10 -6.62 5.40
C VAL A 46 17.22 -5.97 6.23
N MET A 47 18.43 -6.53 6.19
CA MET A 47 19.60 -5.98 6.88
C MET A 47 20.10 -4.66 6.28
N GLN A 48 19.84 -4.42 4.99
CA GLN A 48 20.24 -3.22 4.26
C GLN A 48 19.15 -2.13 4.27
N GLN A 49 17.92 -2.48 4.64
CA GLN A 49 16.81 -1.54 4.75
C GLN A 49 17.00 -0.58 5.93
N GLY A 50 16.49 0.65 5.82
CA GLY A 50 16.42 1.63 6.90
C GLY A 50 15.49 1.20 8.04
N GLU A 51 15.69 1.74 9.23
CA GLU A 51 14.98 1.31 10.45
C GLU A 51 13.46 1.43 10.38
N ARG A 52 12.96 2.42 9.64
CA ARG A 52 11.53 2.69 9.46
C ARG A 52 10.97 2.10 8.15
N GLU A 53 11.77 1.36 7.39
CA GLU A 53 11.24 0.61 6.24
C GLU A 53 10.44 -0.60 6.69
N SER A 54 9.32 -0.86 6.02
CA SER A 54 8.28 -1.77 6.49
C SER A 54 8.78 -3.18 6.83
N ARG A 55 9.59 -3.81 5.98
CA ARG A 55 10.05 -5.18 6.26
C ARG A 55 11.02 -5.22 7.46
N ARG A 56 11.88 -4.21 7.64
CA ARG A 56 12.78 -4.12 8.80
C ARG A 56 12.04 -3.75 10.07
N LEU A 57 11.17 -2.74 10.03
CA LEU A 57 10.41 -2.26 11.19
C LEU A 57 9.52 -3.37 11.79
N TRP A 58 8.83 -4.13 10.92
CA TRP A 58 7.88 -5.16 11.34
C TRP A 58 8.48 -6.57 11.43
N ARG A 59 9.79 -6.75 11.18
CA ARG A 59 10.43 -8.07 11.05
C ARG A 59 10.15 -9.02 12.21
N HIS A 60 10.14 -8.52 13.44
CA HIS A 60 9.94 -9.35 14.63
C HIS A 60 8.48 -9.78 14.79
N VAL A 61 7.54 -8.91 14.41
CA VAL A 61 6.11 -9.21 14.42
C VAL A 61 5.81 -10.29 13.37
N THR A 62 6.24 -10.07 12.13
CA THR A 62 5.97 -11.01 11.03
C THR A 62 6.66 -12.35 11.22
N ALA A 63 7.90 -12.36 11.74
CA ALA A 63 8.62 -13.59 12.09
C ALA A 63 7.95 -14.40 13.21
N ALA A 64 7.31 -13.73 14.17
CA ALA A 64 6.56 -14.38 15.24
C ALA A 64 5.21 -14.90 14.75
N LEU A 65 4.49 -14.13 13.93
CA LEU A 65 3.22 -14.55 13.30
C LEU A 65 3.42 -15.78 12.42
N LEU A 66 4.47 -15.80 11.59
CA LEU A 66 4.81 -16.95 10.75
C LEU A 66 5.03 -18.24 11.56
N ARG A 67 5.52 -18.10 12.81
CA ARG A 67 5.76 -19.21 13.74
C ARG A 67 4.60 -19.43 14.72
N ASN A 68 3.45 -18.78 14.47
CA ASN A 68 2.26 -18.80 15.33
C ASN A 68 2.54 -18.43 16.82
N ARG A 69 3.55 -17.59 17.08
CA ARG A 69 3.92 -17.13 18.43
C ARG A 69 3.24 -15.80 18.76
N ILE A 70 1.94 -15.85 19.02
CA ILE A 70 1.09 -14.66 19.19
C ILE A 70 1.58 -13.73 20.30
N ASN A 71 1.96 -14.25 21.46
CA ASN A 71 2.46 -13.44 22.58
C ASN A 71 3.70 -12.61 22.22
N ILE A 72 4.60 -13.19 21.42
CA ILE A 72 5.82 -12.50 20.94
C ILE A 72 5.44 -11.43 19.91
N ALA A 73 4.53 -11.77 18.98
CA ALA A 73 4.05 -10.82 17.98
C ALA A 73 3.39 -9.59 18.64
N THR A 74 2.52 -9.81 19.62
CA THR A 74 1.85 -8.75 20.40
C THR A 74 2.86 -7.87 21.14
N THR A 75 3.87 -8.48 21.78
CA THR A 75 4.92 -7.74 22.49
C THR A 75 5.74 -6.88 21.53
N ALA A 76 6.18 -7.46 20.41
CA ALA A 76 6.93 -6.72 19.38
C ALA A 76 6.09 -5.58 18.76
N LYS A 77 4.82 -5.84 18.45
CA LYS A 77 3.88 -4.82 17.96
C LYS A 77 3.73 -3.68 18.96
N ARG A 78 3.51 -4.01 20.24
CA ARG A 78 3.39 -3.02 21.32
C ARG A 78 4.64 -2.14 21.39
N MET A 79 5.84 -2.69 21.28
CA MET A 79 7.08 -1.91 21.30
C MET A 79 7.12 -0.86 20.18
N ILE A 80 6.76 -1.24 18.95
CA ILE A 80 6.71 -0.32 17.80
C ILE A 80 5.69 0.80 18.06
N GLU A 81 4.47 0.44 18.46
CA GLU A 81 3.37 1.39 18.65
C GLU A 81 3.59 2.33 19.84
N GLN A 82 4.20 1.84 20.93
CA GLN A 82 4.56 2.66 22.08
C GLN A 82 5.63 3.68 21.70
N ARG A 83 6.64 3.28 20.91
CA ARG A 83 7.66 4.20 20.39
C ARG A 83 7.02 5.31 19.56
N GLN A 84 6.13 4.95 18.62
CA GLN A 84 5.43 5.93 17.78
C GLN A 84 4.53 6.87 18.60
N ARG A 85 3.87 6.37 19.65
CA ARG A 85 3.05 7.20 20.56
C ARG A 85 3.91 8.16 21.39
N ALA A 86 5.07 7.73 21.88
CA ALA A 86 6.01 8.60 22.57
C ALA A 86 6.57 9.68 21.63
N GLU A 87 6.99 9.32 20.41
CA GLU A 87 7.46 10.28 19.40
C GLU A 87 6.36 11.29 19.02
N ALA A 88 5.10 10.86 18.90
CA ALA A 88 3.98 11.76 18.62
C ALA A 88 3.70 12.72 19.78
N LYS A 89 3.76 12.24 21.03
CA LYS A 89 3.61 13.07 22.23
C LYS A 89 4.73 14.12 22.31
N GLN A 90 5.98 13.72 22.08
CA GLN A 90 7.12 14.62 22.06
C GLN A 90 6.96 15.73 21.02
N ARG A 91 6.52 15.39 19.80
CA ARG A 91 6.24 16.39 18.76
C ARG A 91 5.15 17.38 19.15
N GLN A 92 4.08 16.88 19.80
CA GLN A 92 3.01 17.74 20.28
C GLN A 92 3.51 18.71 21.36
N GLU A 93 4.30 18.22 22.31
CA GLU A 93 4.87 19.02 23.39
C GLU A 93 5.90 20.05 22.88
N SER A 94 6.65 19.74 21.83
CA SER A 94 7.60 20.66 21.20
C SER A 94 6.96 21.61 20.18
N GLY A 95 5.67 21.45 19.87
CA GLY A 95 4.99 22.20 18.80
C GLY A 95 5.48 21.84 17.38
N GLU A 96 6.22 20.73 17.22
CA GLU A 96 6.75 20.30 15.93
C GLU A 96 5.66 19.63 15.08
N ARG A 97 5.53 20.07 13.83
CA ARG A 97 4.64 19.43 12.86
C ARG A 97 5.26 18.16 12.31
N TRP A 98 4.45 17.12 12.12
CA TRP A 98 4.90 15.91 11.41
C TRP A 98 5.29 16.26 9.97
N LYS A 99 6.52 15.89 9.60
CA LYS A 99 7.05 16.04 8.24
C LYS A 99 7.22 14.67 7.61
N THR A 100 6.56 14.48 6.48
CA THR A 100 6.70 13.31 5.61
C THR A 100 8.01 13.40 4.82
N ARG A 101 8.62 12.24 4.51
CA ARG A 101 9.93 12.19 3.85
C ARG A 101 9.85 12.39 2.33
N TYR A 102 8.87 11.77 1.69
CA TYR A 102 8.82 11.61 0.23
C TYR A 102 7.66 12.35 -0.43
N PHE A 103 6.68 12.80 0.34
CA PHE A 103 5.50 13.47 -0.17
C PHE A 103 5.25 14.76 0.60
N SER A 104 4.67 15.75 -0.07
CA SER A 104 4.25 17.02 0.52
C SER A 104 2.78 17.27 0.23
N LEU A 105 2.08 17.88 1.17
CA LEU A 105 0.67 18.25 1.01
C LEU A 105 0.59 19.58 0.26
N ALA A 106 -0.01 19.57 -0.92
CA ALA A 106 -0.30 20.75 -1.71
C ALA A 106 -1.46 21.57 -1.08
N PRO A 107 -1.60 22.86 -1.45
CA PRO A 107 -2.67 23.72 -0.92
C PRO A 107 -4.10 23.21 -1.21
N ASP A 108 -4.26 22.40 -2.25
CA ASP A 108 -5.52 21.77 -2.66
C ASP A 108 -5.73 20.38 -2.01
N GLU A 109 -5.02 20.12 -0.91
CA GLU A 109 -5.07 18.88 -0.11
C GLU A 109 -4.61 17.61 -0.85
N ARG A 110 -3.96 17.74 -2.01
CA ARG A 110 -3.35 16.60 -2.71
C ARG A 110 -1.95 16.32 -2.17
N TRP A 111 -1.58 15.04 -2.09
CA TRP A 111 -0.21 14.64 -1.80
C TRP A 111 0.60 14.56 -3.09
N LEU A 112 1.66 15.36 -3.18
CA LEU A 112 2.59 15.36 -4.30
C LEU A 112 3.86 14.61 -3.90
N TYR A 113 4.37 13.75 -4.78
CA TYR A 113 5.70 13.17 -4.60
C TYR A 113 6.74 14.28 -4.76
N ASN A 114 7.74 14.32 -3.89
CA ASN A 114 8.71 15.41 -3.83
C ASN A 114 9.70 15.41 -5.01
N GLU A 115 9.82 14.30 -5.76
CA GLU A 115 10.76 14.15 -6.88
C GLU A 115 10.05 13.55 -8.12
N PRO A 116 9.00 14.21 -8.66
CA PRO A 116 8.18 13.67 -9.74
C PRO A 116 9.02 13.32 -10.97
N LEU A 117 8.56 12.34 -11.75
CA LEU A 117 9.31 11.85 -12.90
C LEU A 117 9.47 12.95 -13.96
N GLU A 118 8.45 13.79 -14.11
CA GLU A 118 8.38 14.91 -15.04
C GLU A 118 9.48 15.96 -14.80
N GLU A 119 10.01 16.06 -13.58
CA GLU A 119 11.11 16.99 -13.23
C GLU A 119 12.50 16.36 -13.39
N ARG A 120 12.56 15.06 -13.70
CA ARG A 120 13.81 14.29 -13.82
C ARG A 120 14.21 14.01 -15.26
N ILE A 121 13.34 14.32 -16.21
CA ILE A 121 13.52 14.19 -17.67
C ILE A 121 13.67 15.59 -18.24
#